data_AF-A0A412CC25-F1
#
_entry.id   AF-A0A412CC25-F1
#
_cell.length_a   1.000
_cell.length_b   1.000
_cell.length_c   1.000
_cell.angle_alpha   90.00
_cell.angle_beta   90.00
_cell.angle_gamma   90.00
#
_symmetry.space_group_name_H-M   'P 1'
#
loop_
_entity.id
_entity.type
_entity.pdbx_description
1 polymer ?
#
loop_
_entity_poly.entity_id
_entity_poly.type
_entity_poly.pdbx_seq_one_letter_code
_entity_poly.pdbx_strand_id
1 'polypeptide(L)'
;LAKIALARLHKKIANQRKDFQFKLADAICKKYALICIEDLNIKGMQKCWGRKISDYGFSEFIKILEYKARKIGSIVQKIDRYYPSSQICHVCGTKNPETKNLAVREWICAKCKTSHDRDRNAAINIWKVGASTFFGEI
;
A
#
# COMPACT_ATOMS: atom_id res chain seq x y z
N LEU A 1 -11.61 17.57 33.58
CA LEU A 1 -11.71 16.09 33.65
C LEU A 1 -12.04 15.45 32.29
N ALA A 2 -13.11 15.85 31.59
CA ALA A 2 -13.50 15.27 30.29
C ALA A 2 -12.42 15.38 29.18
N LYS A 3 -11.74 16.54 29.04
CA LYS A 3 -10.65 16.74 28.06
C LYS A 3 -9.47 15.78 28.27
N ILE A 4 -9.13 15.48 29.53
CA ILE A 4 -8.04 14.56 29.89
C ILE A 4 -8.44 13.12 29.57
N ALA A 5 -9.69 12.73 29.88
CA ALA A 5 -10.21 11.40 29.55
C ALA A 5 -10.23 11.17 28.03
N LEU A 6 -10.67 12.16 27.25
CA LEU A 6 -10.65 12.13 25.79
C LEU A 6 -9.22 11.99 25.24
N ALA A 7 -8.27 12.78 25.76
CA ALA A 7 -6.87 12.69 25.37
C ALA A 7 -6.26 11.31 25.66
N ARG A 8 -6.60 10.69 26.81
CA ARG A 8 -6.18 9.33 27.16
C ARG A 8 -6.74 8.29 26.19
N LEU A 9 -8.01 8.41 25.79
CA LEU A 9 -8.62 7.51 24.82
C LEU A 9 -7.94 7.61 23.44
N HIS A 10 -7.71 8.83 22.95
CA HIS A 10 -6.98 9.03 21.69
C HIS A 10 -5.57 8.45 21.75
N LYS A 11 -4.85 8.63 22.87
CA LYS A 11 -3.52 8.03 23.08
C LYS A 11 -3.59 6.49 23.06
N LYS A 12 -4.60 5.89 23.70
CA LYS A 12 -4.80 4.43 23.69
C LYS A 12 -5.02 3.90 22.28
N ILE A 13 -5.89 4.54 21.49
CA ILE A 13 -6.17 4.16 20.09
C ILE A 13 -4.90 4.28 19.24
N ALA A 14 -4.16 5.39 19.37
CA ALA A 14 -2.91 5.58 18.65
C ALA A 14 -1.88 4.50 18.99
N ASN A 15 -1.73 4.15 20.27
CA ASN A 15 -0.81 3.09 20.71
C ASN A 15 -1.21 1.70 20.16
N GLN A 16 -2.50 1.36 20.16
CA GLN A 16 -2.99 0.09 19.59
C GLN A 16 -2.72 0.00 18.09
N ARG A 17 -2.97 1.08 17.35
CA ARG A 17 -2.66 1.16 15.92
C ARG A 17 -1.16 0.96 15.67
N LYS A 18 -0.32 1.64 16.45
CA LYS A 18 1.14 1.56 16.33
C LYS A 18 1.64 0.15 16.65
N ASP A 19 1.14 -0.47 17.72
CA ASP A 19 1.47 -1.87 18.06
C ASP A 19 1.12 -2.83 16.92
N PHE A 20 -0.09 -2.72 16.37
CA PHE A 20 -0.51 -3.51 15.21
C PHE A 20 0.41 -3.30 14.00
N GLN A 21 0.73 -2.05 13.66
CA GLN A 21 1.62 -1.71 12.55
C GLN A 21 3.02 -2.28 12.72
N PHE A 22 3.59 -2.22 13.94
CA PHE A 22 4.91 -2.80 14.23
C PHE A 22 4.91 -4.32 14.11
N LYS A 23 3.87 -4.99 14.62
CA LYS A 23 3.73 -6.46 14.51
C LYS A 23 3.56 -6.90 13.06
N LEU A 24 2.74 -6.19 12.29
CA LEU A 24 2.51 -6.45 10.88
C LEU A 24 3.80 -6.26 10.07
N ALA A 25 4.49 -5.13 10.25
CA ALA A 25 5.75 -4.87 9.57
C ALA A 25 6.81 -5.91 9.90
N ASP A 26 6.92 -6.32 11.16
CA ASP A 26 7.83 -7.38 11.59
C ASP A 26 7.53 -8.72 10.90
N ALA A 27 6.26 -9.11 10.84
CA ALA A 27 5.83 -10.34 10.19
C ALA A 27 6.10 -10.32 8.67
N ILE A 28 5.85 -9.19 8.00
CA ILE A 28 6.11 -9.02 6.56
C ILE A 28 7.61 -9.12 6.29
N CYS A 29 8.44 -8.36 7.01
CA CYS A 29 9.89 -8.34 6.79
C CYS A 29 10.56 -9.69 7.09
N LYS A 30 10.09 -10.42 8.11
CA LYS A 30 10.59 -11.78 8.38
C LYS A 30 10.24 -12.79 7.28
N LYS A 31 9.15 -12.55 6.55
CA LYS A 31 8.66 -13.48 5.53
C LYS A 31 9.21 -13.18 4.13
N TYR A 32 9.50 -11.93 3.82
CA TYR A 32 9.87 -11.51 2.47
C TYR A 32 11.17 -10.69 2.48
N ALA A 33 12.10 -11.04 1.59
CA ALA A 33 13.34 -10.31 1.37
C ALA A 33 13.10 -9.00 0.60
N LEU A 34 12.16 -9.00 -0.35
CA LEU A 34 11.78 -7.84 -1.16
C LEU A 34 10.28 -7.56 -1.00
N ILE A 35 9.94 -6.32 -0.66
CA ILE A 35 8.58 -5.84 -0.42
C ILE A 35 8.34 -4.66 -1.36
N CYS A 36 7.46 -4.84 -2.35
CA CYS A 36 7.12 -3.78 -3.29
C CYS A 36 5.85 -3.05 -2.86
N ILE A 37 5.89 -1.72 -2.82
CA ILE A 37 4.73 -0.87 -2.50
C ILE A 37 4.59 0.26 -3.52
N GLU A 38 3.37 0.76 -3.69
CA GLU A 38 3.13 1.97 -4.46
C GLU A 38 3.48 3.21 -3.62
N ASP A 39 4.19 4.18 -4.22
CA ASP A 39 4.33 5.49 -3.61
C ASP A 39 2.98 6.24 -3.71
N LEU A 40 2.41 6.65 -2.58
CA LEU A 40 1.11 7.32 -2.56
C LEU A 40 1.26 8.81 -2.25
N ASN A 41 0.53 9.66 -2.98
CA ASN A 41 0.41 11.08 -2.63
C ASN A 41 -0.55 11.29 -1.45
N ILE A 42 -0.13 10.91 -0.23
CA ILE A 42 -0.98 10.97 0.97
C ILE A 42 -1.51 12.39 1.22
N LYS A 43 -0.71 13.42 0.97
CA LYS A 43 -1.16 14.83 1.11
C LYS A 43 -2.28 15.17 0.13
N GLY A 44 -2.14 14.76 -1.13
CA GLY A 44 -3.20 14.90 -2.14
C GLY A 44 -4.46 14.13 -1.74
N MET A 45 -4.28 12.91 -1.26
CA MET A 45 -5.40 12.09 -0.77
C MET A 45 -6.11 12.77 0.40
N GLN A 46 -5.38 13.32 1.38
CA GLN A 46 -5.97 14.04 2.50
C GLN A 46 -6.78 15.27 2.05
N LYS A 47 -6.35 15.98 1.01
CA LYS A 47 -7.12 17.11 0.45
C LYS A 47 -8.44 16.66 -0.18
N CYS A 48 -8.45 15.54 -0.90
CA CYS A 48 -9.66 15.03 -1.57
C CYS A 48 -10.62 14.30 -0.63
N TRP A 49 -10.09 13.62 0.39
CA TRP A 49 -10.83 12.64 1.18
C TRP A 49 -10.85 12.94 2.67
N GLY A 50 -10.10 13.96 3.13
CA GLY A 50 -10.12 14.44 4.50
C GLY A 50 -9.52 13.46 5.50
N ARG A 51 -10.07 13.51 6.72
CA ARG A 51 -9.54 12.82 7.91
C ARG A 51 -9.45 11.30 7.77
N LYS A 52 -10.31 10.66 6.97
CA LYS A 52 -10.29 9.20 6.79
C LYS A 52 -8.93 8.68 6.31
N ILE A 53 -8.23 9.46 5.48
CA ILE A 53 -6.88 9.11 5.01
C ILE A 53 -5.88 9.11 6.16
N SER A 54 -5.99 10.07 7.08
CA SER A 54 -5.16 10.11 8.29
C SER A 54 -5.47 8.95 9.23
N ASP A 55 -6.74 8.51 9.29
CA ASP A 55 -7.15 7.39 10.14
C ASP A 55 -6.64 6.04 9.64
N TYR A 56 -6.43 5.87 8.32
CA TYR A 56 -5.80 4.66 7.76
C TYR A 56 -4.31 4.53 8.13
N GLY A 57 -3.62 5.63 8.48
CA GLY A 57 -2.26 5.57 9.02
C GLY A 57 -1.18 5.11 8.05
N PHE A 58 -1.40 5.19 6.73
CA PHE A 58 -0.46 4.71 5.71
C PHE A 58 0.95 5.31 5.85
N SER A 59 1.05 6.63 6.04
CA SER A 59 2.35 7.30 6.20
C SER A 59 3.15 6.79 7.40
N GLU A 60 2.46 6.47 8.50
CA GLU A 60 3.11 5.93 9.70
C GLU A 60 3.54 4.49 9.47
N PHE A 61 2.66 3.68 8.88
CA PHE A 61 2.97 2.28 8.57
C PHE A 61 4.15 2.14 7.61
N ILE A 62 4.24 2.94 6.54
CA ILE A 62 5.38 2.90 5.60
C ILE A 62 6.69 3.20 6.32
N LYS A 63 6.72 4.21 7.21
CA LYS A 63 7.92 4.53 8.02
C LYS A 63 8.32 3.37 8.94
N ILE A 64 7.33 2.72 9.58
CA ILE A 64 7.56 1.55 10.44
C ILE A 64 8.08 0.37 9.63
N LEU A 65 7.51 0.13 8.44
CA LEU A 65 7.91 -0.93 7.52
C LEU A 65 9.35 -0.74 7.05
N GLU A 66 9.71 0.46 6.59
CA GLU A 66 11.09 0.81 6.19
C GLU A 66 12.08 0.66 7.34
N TYR A 67 11.70 1.10 8.54
CA TYR A 67 12.51 0.92 9.75
C TYR A 67 12.74 -0.57 10.07
N LYS A 68 11.68 -1.38 10.01
CA LYS A 68 11.75 -2.82 10.28
C LYS A 68 12.54 -3.57 9.21
N ALA A 69 12.34 -3.22 7.95
CA ALA A 69 13.04 -3.79 6.81
C ALA A 69 14.56 -3.59 6.96
N ARG A 70 15.00 -2.36 7.24
CA ARG A 70 16.42 -2.05 7.52
C ARG A 70 17.01 -2.86 8.68
N LYS A 71 16.21 -3.12 9.72
CA LYS A 71 16.66 -3.90 10.89
C LYS A 71 16.80 -5.40 10.59
N ILE A 72 15.93 -5.94 9.73
CA ILE A 72 15.88 -7.37 9.41
C ILE A 72 16.76 -7.73 8.21
N GLY A 73 17.09 -6.75 7.35
CA GLY A 73 17.77 -6.97 6.08
C GLY A 73 16.82 -7.15 4.88
N SER A 74 15.52 -6.89 5.07
CA SER A 74 14.56 -6.84 3.97
C SER A 74 14.62 -5.49 3.25
N ILE A 75 14.13 -5.45 2.01
CA ILE A 75 14.14 -4.26 1.17
C ILE A 75 12.70 -3.83 0.89
N VAL A 76 12.42 -2.54 1.03
CA VAL A 76 11.15 -1.93 0.64
C VAL A 76 11.37 -1.14 -0.65
N GLN A 77 10.88 -1.67 -1.76
CA GLN A 77 10.95 -1.02 -3.07
C GLN A 77 9.66 -0.25 -3.35
N LYS A 78 9.77 1.07 -3.51
CA LYS A 78 8.65 1.89 -3.96
C LYS A 78 8.61 1.95 -5.48
N ILE A 79 7.44 1.78 -6.07
CA ILE A 79 7.22 2.05 -7.49
C ILE A 79 6.64 3.45 -7.70
N ASP A 80 6.74 3.95 -8.92
CA ASP A 80 6.21 5.25 -9.30
C ASP A 80 4.69 5.36 -9.05
N ARG A 81 4.28 6.48 -8.45
CA ARG A 81 2.89 6.76 -8.05
C ARG A 81 1.91 6.96 -9.21
N TYR A 82 2.41 7.21 -10.42
CA TYR A 82 1.63 7.39 -11.63
C TYR A 82 1.57 6.10 -12.47
N TYR A 83 2.28 5.05 -12.05
CA TYR A 83 2.17 3.75 -12.67
C TYR A 83 0.73 3.22 -12.53
N PRO A 84 0.04 2.88 -13.64
CA PRO A 84 -1.39 2.55 -13.60
C PRO A 84 -1.63 1.10 -13.17
N SER A 85 -1.17 0.75 -11.96
CA SER A 85 -1.17 -0.60 -11.37
C SER A 85 -2.54 -1.28 -11.40
N SER A 86 -3.60 -0.55 -11.06
CA SER A 86 -4.97 -1.05 -11.03
C SER A 86 -5.65 -1.15 -12.41
N GLN A 87 -5.15 -0.40 -13.40
CA GLN A 87 -5.72 -0.34 -14.74
C GLN A 87 -5.10 -1.33 -15.71
N ILE A 88 -3.86 -1.78 -15.48
CA ILE A 88 -3.20 -2.75 -16.37
C ILE A 88 -3.66 -4.16 -16.02
N CYS A 89 -4.12 -4.93 -17.01
CA CYS A 89 -4.32 -6.37 -16.85
C CYS A 89 -2.98 -7.05 -16.57
N HIS A 90 -2.81 -7.66 -15.40
CA HIS A 90 -1.55 -8.34 -15.06
C HIS A 90 -1.25 -9.57 -15.93
N VAL A 91 -2.23 -10.08 -16.68
CA VAL A 91 -2.09 -11.24 -17.58
C VAL A 91 -1.58 -10.82 -18.96
N CYS A 92 -2.23 -9.84 -19.60
CA CYS A 92 -1.95 -9.50 -21.00
C CYS A 92 -1.47 -8.07 -21.25
N GLY A 93 -1.36 -7.25 -20.21
CA GLY A 93 -0.87 -5.87 -20.29
C GLY A 93 -1.88 -4.84 -20.80
N THR A 94 -3.07 -5.25 -21.24
CA THR A 94 -4.10 -4.29 -21.71
C THR A 94 -4.56 -3.39 -20.58
N LYS A 95 -4.57 -2.08 -20.85
CA LYS A 95 -5.05 -1.05 -19.91
C LYS A 95 -6.57 -0.92 -20.01
N ASN A 96 -7.23 -0.93 -18.86
CA ASN A 96 -8.63 -0.58 -18.67
C ASN A 96 -8.76 0.73 -17.85
N PRO A 97 -8.96 1.88 -18.49
CA PRO A 97 -9.10 3.17 -17.81
C PRO A 97 -10.31 3.27 -16.88
N GLU A 98 -11.36 2.46 -17.08
CA GLU A 98 -12.59 2.51 -16.27
C GLU A 98 -12.33 2.18 -14.79
N THR A 99 -11.33 1.35 -14.54
CA THR A 99 -10.90 0.97 -13.17
C THR A 99 -10.32 2.15 -12.37
N LYS A 100 -10.09 3.31 -13.00
CA LYS A 100 -9.81 4.57 -12.30
C LYS A 100 -10.99 5.00 -11.41
N ASN A 101 -12.21 4.61 -11.77
CA ASN A 101 -13.35 4.75 -10.88
C ASN A 101 -13.23 3.77 -9.70
N LEU A 102 -13.06 4.31 -8.49
CA LEU A 102 -12.87 3.52 -7.28
C LEU A 102 -14.05 2.60 -6.92
N ALA A 103 -15.23 2.80 -7.52
CA ALA A 103 -16.38 1.91 -7.38
C ALA A 103 -16.21 0.57 -8.12
N VAL A 104 -15.37 0.52 -9.16
CA VAL A 104 -15.08 -0.72 -9.89
C VAL A 104 -14.16 -1.58 -9.03
N ARG A 105 -14.70 -2.64 -8.43
CA ARG A 105 -13.95 -3.59 -7.59
C ARG A 105 -13.50 -4.82 -8.35
N GLU A 106 -14.31 -5.23 -9.33
CA GLU A 106 -14.05 -6.36 -10.20
C GLU A 106 -14.24 -5.93 -11.66
N TRP A 107 -13.47 -6.52 -12.57
CA TRP A 107 -13.60 -6.26 -14.00
C TRP A 107 -13.08 -7.43 -14.83
N ILE A 108 -13.58 -7.55 -16.07
CA ILE A 108 -13.13 -8.56 -17.02
C ILE A 108 -12.26 -7.87 -18.08
N CYS A 109 -11.08 -8.42 -18.33
CA CYS A 109 -10.21 -7.88 -19.37
C CYS A 109 -10.83 -8.01 -20.75
N ALA A 110 -11.02 -6.89 -21.46
CA ALA A 110 -11.61 -6.89 -22.80
C ALA A 110 -10.82 -7.74 -23.81
N LYS A 111 -9.49 -7.82 -23.66
CA LYS A 111 -8.58 -8.57 -24.55
C LYS A 111 -8.49 -10.06 -24.18
N CYS A 112 -8.05 -10.39 -22.97
CA CYS A 112 -7.75 -11.78 -22.58
C CYS A 112 -8.87 -12.46 -21.78
N LYS A 113 -9.98 -11.76 -21.51
CA LYS A 113 -11.16 -12.26 -20.78
C LYS A 113 -10.92 -12.73 -19.34
N THR A 114 -9.72 -12.50 -18.78
CA THR A 114 -9.45 -12.80 -17.38
C THR A 114 -10.29 -11.90 -16.47
N SER A 115 -10.91 -12.50 -15.44
CA SER A 115 -11.58 -11.77 -14.36
C SER A 115 -10.57 -11.30 -13.32
N HIS A 116 -10.72 -10.06 -12.85
CA HIS A 116 -9.81 -9.42 -11.92
C HIS A 116 -10.56 -8.87 -10.72
N ASP A 117 -10.11 -9.23 -9.51
CA ASP A 117 -10.19 -8.31 -8.37
C ASP A 117 -9.17 -7.19 -8.57
N ARG A 118 -9.62 -5.94 -8.44
CA ARG A 118 -8.81 -4.76 -8.76
C ARG A 118 -7.56 -4.67 -7.90
N ASP A 119 -7.69 -4.94 -6.59
CA ASP A 119 -6.58 -4.74 -5.65
C ASP A 119 -5.54 -5.87 -5.78
N ARG A 120 -5.98 -7.10 -6.03
CA ARG A 120 -5.09 -8.23 -6.37
C ARG A 120 -4.36 -7.99 -7.68
N ASN A 121 -5.07 -7.51 -8.71
CA ASN A 121 -4.45 -7.14 -9.99
C ASN A 121 -3.39 -6.05 -9.81
N ALA A 122 -3.71 -5.00 -9.04
CA ALA A 122 -2.78 -3.93 -8.71
C ALA A 122 -1.55 -4.46 -7.96
N ALA A 123 -1.73 -5.31 -6.95
CA ALA A 123 -0.65 -5.91 -6.17
C ALA A 123 0.33 -6.73 -7.05
N ILE A 124 -0.20 -7.52 -8.00
CA ILE A 124 0.63 -8.28 -8.93
C ILE A 124 1.44 -7.34 -9.84
N ASN A 125 0.82 -6.29 -10.35
CA ASN A 125 1.54 -5.33 -11.19
C ASN A 125 2.58 -4.53 -10.40
N ILE A 126 2.28 -4.12 -9.16
CA ILE A 126 3.23 -3.45 -8.26
C ILE A 126 4.45 -4.34 -8.03
N TRP A 127 4.23 -5.63 -7.75
CA TRP A 127 5.32 -6.58 -7.59
C TRP A 127 6.13 -6.75 -8.88
N LYS A 128 5.48 -6.94 -10.04
CA LYS A 128 6.18 -7.10 -11.33
C LYS A 128 7.09 -5.91 -11.62
N VAL A 129 6.58 -4.69 -11.48
CA VAL A 129 7.38 -3.48 -11.70
C VAL A 129 8.49 -3.37 -10.66
N GLY A 130 8.15 -3.46 -9.37
CA GLY A 130 9.12 -3.30 -8.29
C GLY A 130 10.24 -4.33 -8.35
N ALA A 131 9.95 -5.58 -8.69
CA ALA A 131 10.96 -6.62 -8.88
C ALA A 131 11.82 -6.35 -10.12
N SER A 132 11.23 -5.86 -11.23
CA SER A 132 11.99 -5.57 -12.46
C SER A 132 12.90 -4.33 -12.35
N THR A 133 12.55 -3.37 -11.50
CA THR A 133 13.33 -2.14 -11.28
C THR A 133 14.18 -2.22 -10.01
N PHE A 134 14.23 -3.38 -9.36
CA PHE A 134 15.09 -3.60 -8.21
C PHE A 134 16.52 -3.83 -8.69
N PHE A 135 17.32 -2.77 -8.69
CA PHE A 135 18.78 -2.87 -8.87
C PHE A 135 19.37 -3.18 -7.50
N GLY A 136 19.47 -4.46 -7.17
CA GLY A 136 20.17 -4.89 -5.96
C GLY A 136 21.65 -4.52 -6.09
N GLU A 137 22.13 -3.56 -5.32
CA GLU A 137 23.53 -3.60 -4.90
C GLU A 137 23.61 -4.75 -3.89
N ILE A 138 24.19 -5.88 -4.34
CA ILE A 138 24.74 -6.90 -3.45
C ILE A 138 26.05 -6.36 -2.90
#